data_AF-A0A5C5S9Y3-F1
#
_entry.id   AF-A0A5C5S9Y3-F1
#
_cell.length_a   1.000
_cell.length_b   1.000
_cell.length_c   1.000
_cell.angle_alpha   90.00
_cell.angle_beta   90.00
_cell.angle_gamma   90.00
#
_symmetry.space_group_name_H-M   'P 1'
#
loop_
_entity.id
_entity.type
_entity.pdbx_description
1 polymer ?
#
loop_
_entity_poly.entity_id
_entity_poly.type
_entity_poly.pdbx_seq_one_letter_code
_entity_poly.pdbx_strand_id
1 'polypeptide(L)'
;MTIAEPALLFVDRAIEDEAPVELPDRPAGGLAVTARGLGKSFDSKTVLSDLDLHIPPGQFVAVVGRSGCGKSTLLRLIVGLDTPSVGSLHLEGEARPGTEARIMFQEPRLLPWARVLANVEVGLGQALDARRRRTQALAALREVGLDDRAREWPAVLSGGQKQRVALARALVSRPRLLALDEPLGALDALTRIEMQGLIETVWRDQGFTAILVTHDVTEAVALADRVIVIDAGRIALDLEVDVPRPRRHGDPRLAALEGRILDHLFSEGGPAPRAARAA
;
A
#
# COMPACT_ATOMS: atom_id res chain seq x y z
N MET A 1 10.89 -47.81 48.17
CA MET A 1 10.51 -48.27 46.80
C MET A 1 9.02 -48.48 46.84
N THR A 2 8.15 -47.67 46.21
CA THR A 2 8.22 -46.98 44.91
C THR A 2 7.31 -45.73 45.01
N ILE A 3 7.84 -44.50 44.91
CA ILE A 3 7.82 -43.54 43.77
C ILE A 3 6.41 -43.16 43.27
N ALA A 4 6.23 -41.84 43.14
CA ALA A 4 5.04 -41.04 42.87
C ALA A 4 4.33 -41.28 41.53
N GLU A 5 3.05 -40.86 41.44
CA GLU A 5 2.58 -39.82 40.50
C GLU A 5 1.09 -39.44 40.74
N PRO A 6 0.76 -38.15 40.87
CA PRO A 6 -0.56 -37.59 40.62
C PRO A 6 -0.56 -36.81 39.28
N ALA A 7 -1.61 -36.96 38.45
CA ALA A 7 -2.15 -35.96 37.51
C ALA A 7 -2.76 -36.63 36.28
N LEU A 8 -4.07 -36.90 36.31
CA LEU A 8 -4.89 -37.02 35.12
C LEU A 8 -6.28 -36.46 35.44
N LEU A 9 -6.38 -35.14 35.56
CA LEU A 9 -7.67 -34.47 35.56
C LEU A 9 -7.59 -33.01 35.08
N PHE A 10 -6.91 -32.73 33.97
CA PHE A 10 -7.06 -31.45 33.28
C PHE A 10 -6.56 -31.59 31.85
N VAL A 11 -7.44 -31.96 30.91
CA VAL A 11 -7.57 -31.42 29.53
C VAL A 11 -8.82 -32.07 28.96
N ASP A 12 -9.97 -31.37 28.96
CA ASP A 12 -11.01 -31.45 27.92
C ASP A 12 -12.29 -30.69 28.29
N ARG A 13 -12.17 -29.43 28.73
CA ARG A 13 -13.31 -28.50 28.70
C ARG A 13 -12.85 -27.07 28.42
N ALA A 14 -13.62 -26.41 27.55
CA ALA A 14 -13.58 -25.00 27.14
C ALA A 14 -12.75 -24.65 25.88
N ILE A 15 -13.16 -25.15 24.70
CA ILE A 15 -13.15 -24.34 23.46
C ILE A 15 -14.57 -24.25 22.84
N GLU A 16 -15.58 -24.83 23.48
CA GLU A 16 -16.97 -24.67 23.05
C GLU A 16 -17.65 -23.69 23.98
N ASP A 17 -18.35 -22.72 23.39
CA ASP A 17 -19.20 -21.69 24.01
C ASP A 17 -18.54 -20.35 24.35
N GLU A 18 -17.81 -19.75 23.39
CA GLU A 18 -17.69 -18.29 23.38
C GLU A 18 -18.40 -17.72 22.14
N ALA A 19 -19.33 -16.79 22.37
CA ALA A 19 -20.10 -16.12 21.31
C ALA A 19 -19.19 -15.59 20.17
N PRO A 20 -19.66 -15.63 18.91
CA PRO A 20 -18.90 -15.15 17.75
C PRO A 20 -18.40 -13.72 18.00
N VAL A 21 -17.10 -13.51 17.83
CA VAL A 21 -16.54 -12.16 17.85
C VAL A 21 -16.94 -11.50 16.54
N GLU A 22 -17.91 -10.60 16.61
CA GLU A 22 -18.34 -9.80 15.47
C GLU A 22 -17.17 -8.92 15.01
N LEU A 23 -16.75 -9.12 13.76
CA LEU A 23 -15.77 -8.24 13.13
C LEU A 23 -16.43 -6.87 12.92
N PRO A 24 -15.68 -5.75 12.97
CA PRO A 24 -16.27 -4.44 12.76
C PRO A 24 -17.05 -4.38 11.43
N ASP A 25 -17.95 -3.43 11.27
CA ASP A 25 -18.47 -3.16 9.93
C ASP A 25 -17.32 -2.66 9.03
N ARG A 26 -17.32 -3.10 7.77
CA ARG A 26 -16.42 -2.54 6.77
C ARG A 26 -16.92 -1.12 6.46
N PRO A 27 -16.07 -0.07 6.52
CA PRO A 27 -16.49 1.24 6.05
C PRO A 27 -16.94 1.13 4.59
N ALA A 28 -18.04 1.80 4.26
CA ALA A 28 -18.60 1.75 2.92
C ALA A 28 -17.73 2.54 1.94
N GLY A 29 -16.81 1.83 1.26
CA GLY A 29 -16.04 2.36 0.14
C GLY A 29 -14.81 3.19 0.52
N GLY A 30 -14.09 3.61 -0.52
CA GLY A 30 -12.85 4.36 -0.39
C GLY A 30 -13.05 5.81 0.07
N LEU A 31 -11.94 6.53 0.15
CA LEU A 31 -11.87 7.92 0.55
C LEU A 31 -11.47 8.78 -0.65
N ALA A 32 -12.24 9.82 -0.98
CA ALA A 32 -11.82 10.75 -2.01
C ALA A 32 -10.63 11.59 -1.52
N VAL A 33 -9.68 11.89 -2.42
CA VAL A 33 -8.54 12.76 -2.14
C VAL A 33 -8.59 13.94 -3.10
N THR A 34 -8.59 15.17 -2.59
CA THR A 34 -8.56 16.39 -3.40
C THR A 34 -7.42 17.29 -2.96
N ALA A 35 -6.49 17.55 -3.87
CA ALA A 35 -5.42 18.52 -3.71
C ALA A 35 -5.67 19.71 -4.66
N ARG A 36 -5.48 20.93 -4.16
CA ARG A 36 -5.61 22.16 -4.97
C ARG A 36 -4.42 23.08 -4.76
N GLY A 37 -3.72 23.42 -5.85
CA GLY A 37 -2.50 24.24 -5.83
C GLY A 37 -1.47 23.73 -4.81
N LEU A 38 -1.42 22.41 -4.58
CA LEU A 38 -0.68 21.81 -3.48
C LEU A 38 0.82 21.99 -3.70
N GLY A 39 1.49 22.57 -2.71
CA GLY A 39 2.94 22.76 -2.74
C GLY A 39 3.61 22.43 -1.42
N LYS A 40 4.85 21.96 -1.52
CA LYS A 40 5.68 21.62 -0.36
C LYS A 40 7.13 22.03 -0.61
N SER A 41 7.65 22.80 0.33
CA SER A 41 9.05 23.21 0.37
C SER A 41 9.68 22.80 1.70
N PHE A 42 10.94 22.40 1.64
CA PHE A 42 11.79 22.20 2.82
C PHE A 42 12.89 23.26 2.75
N ASP A 43 12.86 24.19 3.70
CA ASP A 43 13.68 25.40 3.68
C ASP A 43 13.54 26.14 2.34
N SER A 44 14.64 26.31 1.60
CA SER A 44 14.66 26.98 0.29
C SER A 44 14.36 26.04 -0.89
N LYS A 45 14.24 24.72 -0.66
CA LYS A 45 14.03 23.74 -1.74
C LYS A 45 12.55 23.40 -1.89
N THR A 46 11.97 23.81 -3.01
CA THR A 46 10.63 23.38 -3.43
C THR A 46 10.71 21.95 -3.96
N VAL A 47 9.88 21.06 -3.39
CA VAL A 47 9.81 19.64 -3.79
C VAL A 47 8.53 19.35 -4.56
N LEU A 48 7.43 19.98 -4.18
CA LEU A 48 6.15 19.93 -4.89
C LEU A 48 5.68 21.35 -5.15
N SER A 49 5.16 21.60 -6.34
CA SER A 49 4.65 22.91 -6.72
C SER A 49 3.38 22.75 -7.53
N ASP A 50 2.30 23.39 -7.05
CA ASP A 50 1.09 23.63 -7.84
C ASP A 50 0.46 22.34 -8.39
N LEU A 51 0.27 21.33 -7.51
CA LEU A 51 -0.45 20.11 -7.87
C LEU A 51 -1.95 20.28 -7.63
N ASP A 52 -2.71 20.14 -8.71
CA ASP A 52 -4.14 19.88 -8.69
C ASP A 52 -4.41 18.41 -8.96
N LEU A 53 -5.06 17.73 -8.02
CA LEU A 53 -5.34 16.31 -8.11
C LEU A 53 -6.68 15.97 -7.47
N HIS A 54 -7.51 15.21 -8.16
CA HIS A 54 -8.70 14.62 -7.60
C HIS A 54 -8.70 13.10 -7.84
N ILE A 55 -8.78 12.33 -6.75
CA ILE A 55 -8.90 10.87 -6.75
C ILE A 55 -10.28 10.53 -6.18
N PRO A 56 -11.18 9.94 -6.98
CA PRO A 56 -12.48 9.48 -6.50
C PRO A 56 -12.37 8.33 -5.49
N PRO A 57 -13.39 8.13 -4.64
CA PRO A 57 -13.44 6.98 -3.74
C PRO A 57 -13.26 5.65 -4.48
N GLY A 58 -12.40 4.78 -3.95
CA GLY A 58 -12.20 3.43 -4.46
C GLY A 58 -11.28 3.32 -5.67
N GLN A 59 -10.82 4.44 -6.26
CA GLN A 59 -9.91 4.42 -7.39
C GLN A 59 -8.51 3.91 -6.98
N PHE A 60 -7.89 3.09 -7.83
CA PHE A 60 -6.48 2.74 -7.71
C PHE A 60 -5.63 3.68 -8.56
N VAL A 61 -4.80 4.51 -7.94
CA VAL A 61 -3.92 5.46 -8.64
C VAL A 61 -2.46 5.06 -8.44
N ALA A 62 -1.67 5.04 -9.51
CA ALA A 62 -0.23 4.92 -9.42
C ALA A 62 0.44 6.27 -9.68
N VAL A 63 1.42 6.61 -8.85
CA VAL A 63 2.26 7.80 -8.98
C VAL A 63 3.66 7.34 -9.36
N VAL A 64 4.09 7.71 -10.55
CA VAL A 64 5.38 7.35 -11.14
C VAL A 64 6.22 8.60 -11.35
N GLY A 65 7.53 8.47 -11.39
CA GLY A 65 8.43 9.59 -11.58
C GLY A 65 9.86 9.23 -11.21
N ARG A 66 10.82 10.07 -11.61
CA ARG A 66 12.24 9.88 -11.30
C ARG A 66 12.50 9.94 -9.79
N SER A 67 13.63 9.41 -9.36
CA SER A 67 14.06 9.52 -7.97
C SER A 67 14.20 11.00 -7.58
N GLY A 68 13.59 11.37 -6.45
CA GLY A 68 13.65 12.75 -5.94
C GLY A 68 12.64 13.74 -6.52
N CYS A 69 11.70 13.33 -7.39
CA CYS A 69 10.66 14.22 -7.92
C CYS A 69 9.51 14.55 -6.95
N GLY A 70 9.53 13.99 -5.72
CA GLY A 70 8.56 14.31 -4.67
C GLY A 70 7.45 13.29 -4.42
N LYS A 71 7.48 12.10 -5.02
CA LYS A 71 6.45 11.04 -4.85
C LYS A 71 6.17 10.70 -3.37
N SER A 72 7.21 10.34 -2.61
CA SER A 72 7.06 10.01 -1.19
C SER A 72 6.66 11.22 -0.35
N THR A 73 7.01 12.45 -0.79
CA THR A 73 6.53 13.69 -0.15
C THR A 73 5.02 13.85 -0.36
N LEU A 74 4.52 13.65 -1.60
CA LEU A 74 3.09 13.68 -1.89
C LEU A 74 2.35 12.63 -1.04
N LEU A 75 2.89 11.41 -0.98
CA LEU A 75 2.32 10.33 -0.21
C LEU A 75 2.23 10.69 1.29
N ARG A 76 3.30 11.25 1.87
CA ARG A 76 3.29 11.72 3.28
C ARG A 76 2.28 12.82 3.55
N LEU A 77 2.09 13.76 2.62
CA LEU A 77 1.04 14.78 2.73
C LEU A 77 -0.35 14.13 2.74
N ILE A 78 -0.60 13.20 1.81
CA ILE A 78 -1.89 12.50 1.68
C ILE A 78 -2.25 11.71 2.94
N VAL A 79 -1.29 11.01 3.54
CA VAL A 79 -1.50 10.28 4.80
C VAL A 79 -1.34 11.14 6.05
N GLY A 80 -1.15 12.47 5.89
CA GLY A 80 -1.05 13.46 6.96
C GLY A 80 0.13 13.27 7.90
N LEU A 81 1.22 12.68 7.42
CA LEU A 81 2.51 12.63 8.11
C LEU A 81 3.32 13.92 7.92
N ASP A 82 2.85 14.82 7.05
CA ASP A 82 3.44 16.13 6.80
C ASP A 82 2.31 17.13 6.43
N THR A 83 2.60 18.42 6.49
CA THR A 83 1.65 19.49 6.14
C THR A 83 2.08 20.22 4.87
N PRO A 84 1.12 20.65 4.02
CA PRO A 84 1.46 21.44 2.84
C PRO A 84 2.02 22.80 3.24
N SER A 85 2.97 23.31 2.45
CA SER A 85 3.49 24.68 2.60
C SER A 85 2.53 25.70 2.00
N VAL A 86 1.88 25.34 0.89
CA VAL A 86 0.89 26.16 0.18
C VAL A 86 -0.20 25.25 -0.42
N GLY A 87 -1.33 25.86 -0.77
CA GLY A 87 -2.50 25.13 -1.28
C GLY A 87 -3.22 24.35 -0.20
N SER A 88 -4.06 23.40 -0.61
CA SER A 88 -4.80 22.56 0.32
C SER A 88 -4.87 21.10 -0.13
N LEU A 89 -5.03 20.23 0.85
CA LEU A 89 -5.27 18.80 0.68
C LEU A 89 -6.44 18.42 1.58
N HIS A 90 -7.46 17.83 0.97
CA HIS A 90 -8.69 17.42 1.63
C HIS A 90 -8.96 15.95 1.37
N LEU A 91 -9.25 15.23 2.44
CA LEU A 91 -9.85 13.90 2.39
C LEU A 91 -11.36 14.06 2.58
N GLU A 92 -12.15 13.20 1.95
CA GLU A 92 -13.63 13.29 2.02
C GLU A 92 -14.17 13.25 3.46
N GLY A 93 -15.06 14.19 3.80
CA GLY A 93 -15.74 14.26 5.09
C GLY A 93 -14.84 14.77 6.24
N GLU A 94 -15.06 14.26 7.45
CA GLU A 94 -14.24 14.56 8.63
C GLU A 94 -13.01 13.64 8.76
N ALA A 95 -12.65 12.98 7.65
CA ALA A 95 -11.60 11.98 7.62
C ALA A 95 -10.28 12.54 8.13
N ARG A 96 -9.76 11.91 9.18
CA ARG A 96 -8.47 12.29 9.77
C ARG A 96 -7.38 11.37 9.26
N PRO A 97 -6.30 11.93 8.70
CA PRO A 97 -5.12 11.14 8.36
C PRO A 97 -4.63 10.33 9.56
N GLY A 98 -4.17 9.10 9.32
CA GLY A 98 -3.75 8.15 10.36
C GLY A 98 -4.87 7.32 11.02
N THR A 99 -6.14 7.70 10.85
CA THR A 99 -7.30 6.92 11.34
C THR A 99 -7.92 6.10 10.22
N GLU A 100 -8.24 6.75 9.09
CA GLU A 100 -8.83 6.12 7.90
C GLU A 100 -7.82 5.90 6.78
N ALA A 101 -6.66 6.57 6.86
CA ALA A 101 -5.56 6.45 5.92
C ALA A 101 -4.39 5.67 6.53
N ARG A 102 -3.90 4.66 5.82
CA ARG A 102 -2.74 3.84 6.22
C ARG A 102 -1.66 3.88 5.16
N ILE A 103 -0.42 3.68 5.60
CA ILE A 103 0.76 3.62 4.75
C ILE A 103 1.46 2.26 4.91
N MET A 104 1.81 1.65 3.79
CA MET A 104 2.73 0.52 3.71
C MET A 104 4.04 1.02 3.09
N PHE A 105 5.14 0.88 3.83
CA PHE A 105 6.46 1.31 3.39
C PHE A 105 7.16 0.24 2.55
N GLN A 106 8.15 0.67 1.77
CA GLN A 106 9.01 -0.17 0.94
C GLN A 106 9.62 -1.34 1.73
N GLU A 107 10.16 -1.05 2.91
CA GLU A 107 10.62 -2.07 3.84
C GLU A 107 9.45 -2.52 4.74
N PRO A 108 9.22 -3.84 4.90
CA PRO A 108 8.14 -4.36 5.73
C PRO A 108 8.14 -3.86 7.17
N ARG A 109 9.30 -3.43 7.71
CA ARG A 109 9.46 -2.88 9.08
C ARG A 109 8.68 -3.68 10.13
N LEU A 110 8.77 -5.02 10.04
CA LEU A 110 8.17 -5.90 11.03
C LEU A 110 8.97 -5.81 12.33
N LEU A 111 8.29 -5.90 13.46
CA LEU A 111 8.88 -5.99 14.79
C LEU A 111 9.56 -7.36 14.92
N PRO A 112 10.90 -7.43 14.92
CA PRO A 112 11.62 -8.71 14.87
C PRO A 112 11.46 -9.54 16.16
N TRP A 113 11.15 -8.88 17.27
CA TRP A 113 10.87 -9.48 18.58
C TRP A 113 9.39 -9.78 18.82
N ALA A 114 8.52 -9.64 17.81
CA ALA A 114 7.12 -10.00 17.90
C ALA A 114 6.77 -11.03 16.84
N ARG A 115 5.85 -11.96 17.17
CA ARG A 115 5.35 -12.95 16.21
C ARG A 115 4.55 -12.29 15.08
N VAL A 116 4.28 -13.03 14.02
CA VAL A 116 3.50 -12.57 12.85
C VAL A 116 2.15 -12.01 13.25
N LEU A 117 1.39 -12.72 14.09
CA LEU A 117 0.10 -12.25 14.57
C LEU A 117 0.22 -10.90 15.31
N ALA A 118 1.16 -10.81 16.24
CA ALA A 118 1.38 -9.59 17.02
C ALA A 118 1.83 -8.42 16.14
N ASN A 119 2.59 -8.69 15.08
CA ASN A 119 2.92 -7.68 14.07
C ASN A 119 1.68 -7.12 13.41
N VAL A 120 0.71 -7.96 13.05
CA VAL A 120 -0.56 -7.52 12.46
C VAL A 120 -1.41 -6.76 13.49
N GLU A 121 -1.50 -7.23 14.73
CA GLU A 121 -2.26 -6.57 15.81
C GLU A 121 -1.85 -5.11 16.05
N VAL A 122 -0.60 -4.72 15.77
CA VAL A 122 -0.12 -3.33 15.87
C VAL A 122 -0.99 -2.36 15.05
N GLY A 123 -1.57 -2.80 13.93
CA GLY A 123 -2.41 -1.95 13.08
C GLY A 123 -3.72 -1.53 13.75
N LEU A 124 -4.17 -2.21 14.80
CA LEU A 124 -5.48 -2.02 15.43
C LEU A 124 -5.52 -0.96 16.55
N GLY A 125 -4.35 -0.47 16.99
CA GLY A 125 -4.26 0.42 18.15
C GLY A 125 -4.63 -0.26 19.48
N GLN A 126 -4.59 0.49 20.58
CA GLN A 126 -4.70 -0.04 21.94
C GLN A 126 -6.14 -0.12 22.48
N ALA A 127 -7.14 0.40 21.75
CA ALA A 127 -8.50 0.56 22.26
C ALA A 127 -9.35 -0.72 22.23
N LEU A 128 -8.91 -1.76 21.51
CA LEU A 128 -9.61 -3.02 21.39
C LEU A 128 -9.15 -4.03 22.45
N ASP A 129 -10.06 -4.84 22.97
CA ASP A 129 -9.70 -5.96 23.85
C ASP A 129 -8.88 -7.03 23.11
N ALA A 130 -8.15 -7.84 23.88
CA ALA A 130 -7.20 -8.80 23.32
C ALA A 130 -7.85 -9.85 22.40
N ARG A 131 -9.09 -10.27 22.71
CA ARG A 131 -9.81 -11.29 21.94
C ARG A 131 -10.24 -10.74 20.57
N ARG A 132 -10.78 -9.52 20.55
CA ARG A 132 -11.13 -8.81 19.31
C ARG A 132 -9.90 -8.55 18.43
N ARG A 133 -8.80 -8.06 19.02
CA ARG A 133 -7.55 -7.82 18.27
C ARG A 133 -7.05 -9.08 17.58
N ARG A 134 -6.97 -10.18 18.34
CA ARG A 134 -6.53 -11.48 17.83
C ARG A 134 -7.40 -11.96 16.68
N THR A 135 -8.72 -11.86 16.82
CA THR A 135 -9.68 -12.32 15.82
C THR A 135 -9.56 -11.53 14.52
N GLN A 136 -9.47 -10.20 14.61
CA GLN A 136 -9.29 -9.33 13.46
C GLN A 136 -7.93 -9.54 12.78
N ALA A 137 -6.85 -9.68 13.56
CA ALA A 137 -5.52 -9.94 13.01
C ALA A 137 -5.42 -11.30 12.30
N LEU A 138 -6.06 -12.35 12.83
CA LEU A 138 -6.17 -13.63 12.14
C LEU A 138 -6.98 -13.52 10.84
N ALA A 139 -8.08 -12.77 10.84
CA ALA A 139 -8.86 -12.52 9.62
C ALA A 139 -8.00 -11.81 8.55
N ALA A 140 -7.26 -10.76 8.93
CA ALA A 140 -6.36 -10.07 8.00
C ALA A 140 -5.21 -10.96 7.49
N LEU A 141 -4.70 -11.89 8.31
CA LEU A 141 -3.72 -12.88 7.86
C LEU A 141 -4.30 -13.87 6.85
N ARG A 142 -5.58 -14.26 7.01
CA ARG A 142 -6.27 -15.11 6.02
C ARG A 142 -6.43 -14.42 4.68
N GLU A 143 -6.77 -13.12 4.69
CA GLU A 143 -6.90 -12.31 3.47
C GLU A 143 -5.60 -12.26 2.65
N VAL A 144 -4.44 -12.43 3.30
CA VAL A 144 -3.12 -12.49 2.63
C VAL A 144 -2.53 -13.91 2.53
N GLY A 145 -3.30 -14.93 2.93
CA GLY A 145 -2.89 -16.34 2.87
C GLY A 145 -1.73 -16.72 3.80
N LEU A 146 -1.68 -16.19 5.02
CA LEU A 146 -0.63 -16.44 6.02
C LEU A 146 -1.16 -16.76 7.43
N ASP A 147 -2.38 -17.26 7.55
CA ASP A 147 -3.00 -17.54 8.86
C ASP A 147 -2.38 -18.75 9.58
N ASP A 148 -1.89 -19.73 8.83
CA ASP A 148 -1.09 -20.86 9.31
C ASP A 148 0.27 -20.42 9.90
N ARG A 149 0.81 -19.29 9.43
CA ARG A 149 2.09 -18.70 9.87
C ARG A 149 1.95 -17.75 11.06
N ALA A 150 0.74 -17.56 11.61
CA ALA A 150 0.46 -16.56 12.66
C ALA A 150 1.35 -16.66 13.91
N ARG A 151 1.85 -17.86 14.23
CA ARG A 151 2.69 -18.12 15.42
C ARG A 151 4.19 -18.02 15.15
N GLU A 152 4.60 -17.77 13.92
CA GLU A 152 6.01 -17.71 13.53
C GLU A 152 6.65 -16.36 13.86
N TRP A 153 7.99 -16.35 13.81
CA TRP A 153 8.80 -15.14 13.94
C TRP A 153 9.12 -14.56 12.56
N PRO A 154 9.20 -13.23 12.40
CA PRO A 154 9.55 -12.62 11.12
C PRO A 154 10.86 -13.12 10.49
N ALA A 155 11.81 -13.57 11.32
CA ALA A 155 13.11 -14.06 10.86
C ALA A 155 13.02 -15.29 9.94
N VAL A 156 11.99 -16.14 10.07
CA VAL A 156 11.84 -17.36 9.26
C VAL A 156 11.04 -17.13 7.97
N LEU A 157 10.52 -15.92 7.78
CA LEU A 157 9.70 -15.57 6.61
C LEU A 157 10.57 -15.15 5.41
N SER A 158 10.13 -15.53 4.21
CA SER A 158 10.69 -14.99 2.96
C SER A 158 10.39 -13.49 2.81
N GLY A 159 11.08 -12.81 1.87
CA GLY A 159 10.82 -11.39 1.58
C GLY A 159 9.36 -11.11 1.20
N GLY A 160 8.79 -11.94 0.31
CA GLY A 160 7.39 -11.87 -0.07
C GLY A 160 6.42 -12.11 1.09
N GLN A 161 6.71 -13.10 1.94
CA GLN A 161 5.90 -13.36 3.14
C GLN A 161 5.94 -12.16 4.10
N LYS A 162 7.11 -11.53 4.31
CA LYS A 162 7.22 -10.31 5.12
C LYS A 162 6.37 -9.17 4.56
N GLN A 163 6.36 -8.99 3.23
CA GLN A 163 5.50 -7.99 2.59
C GLN A 163 4.01 -8.28 2.78
N ARG A 164 3.59 -9.54 2.64
CA ARG A 164 2.20 -9.95 2.91
C ARG A 164 1.79 -9.69 4.36
N VAL A 165 2.67 -9.94 5.34
CA VAL A 165 2.41 -9.58 6.74
C VAL A 165 2.30 -8.06 6.93
N ALA A 166 3.15 -7.27 6.27
CA ALA A 166 3.07 -5.81 6.32
C ALA A 166 1.77 -5.28 5.69
N LEU A 167 1.31 -5.90 4.60
CA LEU A 167 0.01 -5.61 3.98
C LEU A 167 -1.13 -5.96 4.94
N ALA A 168 -1.15 -7.15 5.53
CA ALA A 168 -2.15 -7.53 6.54
C ALA A 168 -2.18 -6.56 7.72
N ARG A 169 -1.01 -6.12 8.21
CA ARG A 169 -0.90 -5.11 9.28
C ARG A 169 -1.51 -3.76 8.89
N ALA A 170 -1.44 -3.36 7.63
CA ALA A 170 -2.11 -2.13 7.18
C ALA A 170 -3.64 -2.32 7.07
N LEU A 171 -4.07 -3.46 6.54
CA LEU A 171 -5.46 -3.78 6.25
C LEU A 171 -6.30 -4.13 7.48
N VAL A 172 -5.67 -4.62 8.55
CA VAL A 172 -6.38 -5.05 9.76
C VAL A 172 -7.29 -3.94 10.34
N SER A 173 -6.89 -2.68 10.15
CA SER A 173 -7.63 -1.50 10.59
C SER A 173 -8.75 -1.06 9.62
N ARG A 174 -8.91 -1.77 8.50
CA ARG A 174 -9.86 -1.49 7.43
C ARG A 174 -9.80 -0.05 6.93
N PRO A 175 -8.64 0.38 6.39
CA PRO A 175 -8.49 1.74 5.89
C PRO A 175 -9.44 2.00 4.72
N ARG A 176 -9.94 3.23 4.63
CA ARG A 176 -10.61 3.73 3.42
C ARG A 176 -9.62 4.25 2.38
N LEU A 177 -8.39 4.54 2.80
CA LEU A 177 -7.27 4.94 1.95
C LEU A 177 -6.00 4.16 2.31
N LEU A 178 -5.44 3.43 1.35
CA LEU A 178 -4.17 2.73 1.51
C LEU A 178 -3.12 3.31 0.57
N ALA A 179 -2.08 3.90 1.15
CA ALA A 179 -0.91 4.36 0.43
C ALA A 179 0.20 3.31 0.48
N LEU A 180 0.80 3.01 -0.67
CA LEU A 180 1.83 2.00 -0.85
C LEU A 180 3.08 2.69 -1.40
N ASP A 181 4.18 2.74 -0.63
CA ASP A 181 5.44 3.38 -1.05
C ASP A 181 6.44 2.30 -1.47
N GLU A 182 6.56 2.05 -2.77
CA GLU A 182 7.43 1.02 -3.39
C GLU A 182 7.32 -0.39 -2.77
N PRO A 183 6.11 -0.94 -2.55
CA PRO A 183 5.92 -2.21 -1.83
C PRO A 183 6.49 -3.44 -2.55
N LEU A 184 6.79 -3.34 -3.85
CA LEU A 184 7.16 -4.45 -4.72
C LEU A 184 8.64 -4.47 -5.13
N GLY A 185 9.38 -3.37 -4.91
CA GLY A 185 10.72 -3.16 -5.48
C GLY A 185 11.79 -4.15 -4.98
N ALA A 186 11.61 -4.75 -3.81
CA ALA A 186 12.55 -5.71 -3.23
C ALA A 186 12.22 -7.19 -3.52
N LEU A 187 11.18 -7.47 -4.31
CA LEU A 187 10.70 -8.82 -4.61
C LEU A 187 11.29 -9.35 -5.92
N ASP A 188 11.54 -10.66 -5.98
CA ASP A 188 11.82 -11.36 -7.23
C ASP A 188 10.59 -11.33 -8.15
N ALA A 189 10.80 -11.61 -9.44
CA ALA A 189 9.77 -11.46 -10.46
C ALA A 189 8.49 -12.27 -10.20
N LEU A 190 8.61 -13.53 -9.76
CA LEU A 190 7.44 -14.38 -9.52
C LEU A 190 6.68 -13.91 -8.28
N THR A 191 7.40 -13.69 -7.18
CA THR A 191 6.80 -13.17 -5.94
C THR A 191 6.13 -11.81 -6.15
N ARG A 192 6.71 -10.96 -7.01
CA ARG A 192 6.13 -9.67 -7.39
C ARG A 192 4.79 -9.83 -8.10
N ILE A 193 4.70 -10.72 -9.08
CA ILE A 193 3.46 -11.01 -9.81
C ILE A 193 2.37 -11.52 -8.86
N GLU A 194 2.73 -12.45 -7.97
CA GLU A 194 1.80 -12.94 -6.95
C GLU A 194 1.32 -11.82 -6.01
N MET A 195 2.24 -10.94 -5.59
CA MET A 195 1.91 -9.83 -4.71
C MET A 195 1.04 -8.77 -5.40
N GLN A 196 1.25 -8.50 -6.69
CA GLN A 196 0.37 -7.65 -7.50
C GLN A 196 -1.05 -8.21 -7.52
N GLY A 197 -1.21 -9.50 -7.85
CA GLY A 197 -2.51 -10.15 -7.86
C GLY A 197 -3.20 -10.13 -6.49
N LEU A 198 -2.43 -10.31 -5.40
CA LEU A 198 -2.95 -10.20 -4.04
C LEU A 198 -3.45 -8.78 -3.74
N ILE A 199 -2.66 -7.75 -4.04
CA ILE A 199 -3.03 -6.35 -3.81
C ILE A 199 -4.30 -6.01 -4.60
N GLU A 200 -4.38 -6.40 -5.88
CA GLU A 200 -5.58 -6.18 -6.70
C GLU A 200 -6.81 -6.86 -6.11
N THR A 201 -6.68 -8.12 -5.70
CA THR A 201 -7.80 -8.89 -5.12
C THR A 201 -8.33 -8.23 -3.86
N VAL A 202 -7.44 -7.93 -2.92
CA VAL A 202 -7.80 -7.29 -1.65
C VAL A 202 -8.41 -5.90 -1.87
N TRP A 203 -7.83 -5.10 -2.77
CA TRP A 203 -8.36 -3.78 -3.10
C TRP A 203 -9.78 -3.88 -3.66
N ARG A 204 -10.05 -4.80 -4.59
CA ARG A 204 -11.38 -5.00 -5.16
C ARG A 204 -12.39 -5.50 -4.14
N ASP A 205 -11.97 -6.40 -3.25
CA ASP A 205 -12.83 -7.00 -2.22
C ASP A 205 -13.19 -6.01 -1.10
N GLN A 206 -12.31 -5.05 -0.81
CA GLN A 206 -12.51 -4.06 0.26
C GLN A 206 -12.95 -2.68 -0.23
N GLY A 207 -12.71 -2.34 -1.50
CA GLY A 207 -13.18 -1.12 -2.14
C GLY A 207 -12.52 0.17 -1.63
N PHE A 208 -11.37 0.09 -0.97
CA PHE A 208 -10.63 1.28 -0.50
C PHE A 208 -10.00 2.06 -1.66
N THR A 209 -9.71 3.34 -1.46
CA THR A 209 -8.88 4.11 -2.40
C THR A 209 -7.42 3.70 -2.23
N ALA A 210 -6.71 3.41 -3.32
CA ALA A 210 -5.32 2.98 -3.28
C ALA A 210 -4.41 3.98 -4.00
N ILE A 211 -3.27 4.31 -3.39
CA ILE A 211 -2.23 5.13 -4.02
C ILE A 211 -0.92 4.36 -3.98
N LEU A 212 -0.45 3.92 -5.14
CA LEU A 212 0.83 3.24 -5.31
C LEU A 212 1.89 4.22 -5.79
N VAL A 213 2.91 4.48 -4.99
CA VAL A 213 4.15 5.10 -5.45
C VAL A 213 5.07 3.99 -5.92
N THR A 214 5.48 4.03 -7.18
CA THR A 214 6.45 3.10 -7.74
C THR A 214 7.37 3.81 -8.73
N HIS A 215 8.54 3.23 -8.97
CA HIS A 215 9.43 3.61 -10.05
C HIS A 215 9.31 2.66 -11.26
N ASP A 216 8.55 1.57 -11.13
CA ASP A 216 8.32 0.58 -12.17
C ASP A 216 7.01 0.91 -12.92
N VAL A 217 7.13 1.23 -14.21
CA VAL A 217 5.98 1.59 -15.05
C VAL A 217 5.10 0.37 -15.32
N THR A 218 5.69 -0.82 -15.46
CA THR A 218 4.95 -2.07 -15.65
C THR A 218 4.03 -2.32 -14.45
N GLU A 219 4.51 -2.11 -13.22
CA GLU A 219 3.68 -2.22 -12.00
C GLU A 219 2.52 -1.22 -12.00
N ALA A 220 2.79 0.02 -12.39
CA ALA A 220 1.79 1.09 -12.42
C ALA A 220 0.63 0.77 -13.36
N VAL A 221 0.93 0.39 -14.60
CA VAL A 221 -0.11 0.05 -15.60
C VAL A 221 -0.80 -1.29 -15.29
N ALA A 222 -0.13 -2.21 -14.60
CA ALA A 222 -0.73 -3.48 -14.19
C ALA A 222 -1.82 -3.25 -13.13
N LEU A 223 -1.58 -2.43 -12.11
CA LEU A 223 -2.50 -2.30 -10.96
C LEU A 223 -3.50 -1.14 -11.09
N ALA A 224 -3.06 0.03 -11.58
CA ALA A 224 -3.80 1.27 -11.41
C ALA A 224 -4.90 1.48 -12.46
N ASP A 225 -6.00 2.11 -12.06
CA ASP A 225 -6.99 2.70 -12.98
C ASP A 225 -6.44 3.97 -13.67
N ARG A 226 -5.49 4.63 -13.02
CA ARG A 226 -4.94 5.92 -13.45
C ARG A 226 -3.47 6.02 -13.05
N VAL A 227 -2.62 6.47 -13.97
CA VAL A 227 -1.19 6.71 -13.73
C VAL A 227 -0.91 8.21 -13.82
N ILE A 228 -0.30 8.74 -12.77
CA ILE A 228 0.15 10.12 -12.66
C ILE A 228 1.67 10.12 -12.69
N VAL A 229 2.25 10.83 -13.64
CA VAL A 229 3.69 11.05 -13.68
C VAL A 229 4.01 12.38 -13.03
N ILE A 230 4.84 12.34 -11.99
CA ILE A 230 5.40 13.53 -11.36
C ILE A 230 6.82 13.75 -11.88
N ASP A 231 7.05 14.93 -12.43
CA ASP A 231 8.38 15.40 -12.78
C ASP A 231 8.62 16.82 -12.25
N ALA A 232 9.84 17.06 -11.77
CA ALA A 232 10.25 18.32 -11.15
C ALA A 232 9.23 18.92 -10.14
N GLY A 233 8.51 18.07 -9.41
CA GLY A 233 7.52 18.47 -8.42
C GLY A 233 6.16 18.89 -8.98
N ARG A 234 5.86 18.61 -10.26
CA ARG A 234 4.58 18.89 -10.94
C ARG A 234 4.01 17.63 -11.57
N ILE A 235 2.70 17.61 -11.82
CA ILE A 235 2.07 16.57 -12.63
C ILE A 235 2.43 16.85 -14.09
N ALA A 236 3.18 15.93 -14.69
CA ALA A 236 3.70 16.06 -16.04
C ALA A 236 2.88 15.21 -17.04
N LEU A 237 2.31 14.10 -16.57
CA LEU A 237 1.34 13.28 -17.31
C LEU A 237 0.27 12.75 -16.37
N ASP A 238 -0.96 12.67 -16.87
CA ASP A 238 -2.10 12.09 -16.19
C ASP A 238 -2.86 11.21 -17.17
N LEU A 239 -2.86 9.90 -16.93
CA LEU A 239 -3.26 8.89 -17.90
C LEU A 239 -4.24 7.90 -17.29
N GLU A 240 -5.41 7.74 -17.89
CA GLU A 240 -6.33 6.65 -17.56
C GLU A 240 -5.86 5.33 -18.18
N VAL A 241 -5.97 4.25 -17.42
CA VAL A 241 -5.64 2.88 -17.83
C VAL A 241 -6.94 2.15 -18.13
N ASP A 242 -7.53 2.45 -19.29
CA ASP A 242 -8.75 1.82 -19.80
C ASP A 242 -8.49 0.41 -20.37
N VAL A 243 -8.01 -0.47 -19.50
CA VAL A 243 -7.79 -1.90 -19.78
C VAL A 243 -8.54 -2.72 -18.72
N PRO A 244 -9.50 -3.57 -19.13
CA PRO A 244 -10.33 -4.33 -18.20
C PRO A 244 -9.51 -5.36 -17.43
N ARG A 245 -9.96 -5.68 -16.21
CA ARG A 245 -9.39 -6.70 -15.34
C ARG A 245 -10.08 -8.06 -15.55
N PRO A 246 -9.39 -9.20 -15.37
CA PRO A 246 -7.99 -9.33 -14.95
C PRO A 246 -7.02 -8.94 -16.07
N ARG A 247 -6.06 -8.09 -15.72
CA ARG A 247 -5.03 -7.64 -16.65
C ARG A 247 -3.98 -8.73 -16.81
N ARG A 248 -3.68 -9.09 -18.06
CA ARG A 248 -2.72 -10.16 -18.37
C ARG A 248 -1.35 -9.55 -18.61
N HIS A 249 -0.30 -10.19 -18.08
CA HIS A 249 1.06 -9.87 -18.47
C HIS A 249 1.21 -10.04 -19.98
N GLY A 250 1.80 -9.05 -20.64
CA GLY A 250 1.96 -9.02 -22.10
C GLY A 250 0.74 -8.54 -22.90
N ASP A 251 -0.30 -7.97 -22.27
CA ASP A 251 -1.37 -7.29 -23.03
C ASP A 251 -0.75 -6.11 -23.82
N PRO A 252 -0.88 -6.08 -25.16
CA PRO A 252 -0.26 -5.04 -25.99
C PRO A 252 -0.79 -3.64 -25.67
N ARG A 253 -2.00 -3.51 -25.13
CA ARG A 253 -2.55 -2.20 -24.71
C ARG A 253 -1.80 -1.65 -23.49
N LEU A 254 -1.44 -2.52 -22.55
CA LEU A 254 -0.63 -2.13 -21.39
C LEU A 254 0.78 -1.74 -21.83
N ALA A 255 1.38 -2.50 -22.74
CA ALA A 255 2.69 -2.17 -23.30
C ALA A 255 2.69 -0.82 -24.04
N ALA A 256 1.60 -0.47 -24.73
CA ALA A 256 1.46 0.83 -25.38
C ALA A 256 1.36 1.99 -24.36
N LEU A 257 0.63 1.79 -23.25
CA LEU A 257 0.56 2.78 -22.16
C LEU A 257 1.91 2.94 -21.46
N GLU A 258 2.61 1.83 -21.22
CA GLU A 258 3.96 1.82 -20.68
C GLU A 258 4.93 2.61 -21.55
N GLY A 259 4.93 2.38 -22.87
CA GLY A 259 5.73 3.14 -23.83
C GLY A 259 5.48 4.65 -23.73
N ARG A 260 4.21 5.08 -23.68
CA ARG A 260 3.85 6.51 -23.54
C ARG A 260 4.38 7.13 -22.24
N ILE A 261 4.32 6.39 -21.12
CA ILE A 261 4.82 6.87 -19.82
C ILE A 261 6.35 6.96 -19.86
N LEU A 262 7.03 5.94 -20.41
CA LEU A 262 8.49 5.91 -20.53
C LEU A 262 9.00 7.02 -21.45
N ASP A 263 8.36 7.24 -22.60
CA ASP A 263 8.70 8.31 -23.53
C ASP A 263 8.69 9.66 -22.81
N HIS A 264 7.68 9.92 -21.99
CA HIS A 264 7.61 11.15 -21.20
C HIS A 264 8.72 11.22 -20.14
N LEU A 265 8.95 10.13 -19.40
CA LEU A 265 10.03 10.06 -18.41
C LEU A 265 11.42 10.25 -19.01
N PHE A 266 11.67 9.86 -20.26
CA PHE A 266 12.97 9.97 -20.93
C PHE A 266 13.14 11.23 -21.79
N SER A 267 12.06 11.79 -22.35
CA SER A 267 12.14 12.92 -23.30
C SER A 267 12.60 14.23 -22.67
N GLU A 268 12.38 14.44 -21.36
CA GLU A 268 12.79 15.68 -20.68
C GLU A 268 14.14 15.58 -19.94
N GLY A 269 14.92 14.51 -20.18
CA GLY A 269 16.22 14.28 -19.53
C GLY A 269 17.35 13.74 -20.40
N GLY A 270 17.27 13.80 -21.73
CA GLY A 270 18.37 13.41 -22.63
C GLY A 270 19.32 14.57 -22.96
N PRO A 271 20.65 14.35 -23.11
CA PRO A 271 21.52 15.36 -23.67
C PRO A 271 21.03 15.69 -25.09
N ALA A 272 21.03 16.97 -25.47
CA ALA A 272 20.71 17.42 -26.82
C ALA A 272 21.41 16.50 -27.85
N PRO A 273 20.72 16.04 -28.91
CA PRO A 273 21.35 15.23 -29.93
C PRO A 273 22.57 16.00 -30.44
N ARG A 274 23.77 15.45 -30.20
CA ARG A 274 25.00 15.98 -30.81
C ARG A 274 24.75 16.00 -32.30
N ALA A 275 24.61 17.19 -32.86
CA ALA A 275 24.56 17.39 -34.30
C ALA A 275 25.72 16.61 -34.90
N ALA A 276 25.38 15.67 -35.79
CA ALA A 276 26.37 14.98 -36.59
C ALA A 276 27.20 16.06 -37.29
N ARG A 277 28.46 16.21 -36.89
CA ARG A 277 29.43 16.94 -37.69
C ARG A 277 29.59 16.16 -38.98
N ALA A 278 28.97 16.67 -40.04
CA ALA A 278 29.35 16.35 -41.40
C ALA A 278 30.84 16.70 -41.57
N ALA A 279 31.52 15.84 -42.33
CA ALA A 279 32.96 15.82 -42.59
C ALA A 279 33.55 17.17 -43.01
#